data_AF-A0ABD1JDM3-F1
#
_entry.id   AF-A0ABD1JDM3-F1
#
_cell.length_a   1.000
_cell.length_b   1.000
_cell.length_c   1.000
_cell.angle_alpha   90.00
_cell.angle_beta   90.00
_cell.angle_gamma   90.00
#
_symmetry.space_group_name_H-M   'P 1'
#
loop_
_entity.id
_entity.type
_entity.pdbx_description
1 polymer ?
#
loop_
_entity_poly.entity_id
_entity_poly.type
_entity_poly.pdbx_seq_one_letter_code
_entity_poly.pdbx_strand_id
1 'polypeptide(L)'
;MELLGENVWSHAVVLFTFGDWLGDMPIEQFIYSEGPPLKWVVEKCALRYLRINNNDRADITQVAILLERIKQLADHMGVFQLSEERHEAVVHSVKAREMAIQQQQAWGVGGQWGAQPVQRSGSMSRIPPSSEFAFIILP
;
A
#
# COMPACT_ATOMS: atom_id res chain seq x y z
N MET A 1 -6.55 6.19 4.87
CA MET A 1 -6.26 6.56 6.28
C MET A 1 -7.50 7.00 7.04
N GLU A 2 -8.45 7.66 6.38
CA GLU A 2 -9.68 8.18 7.01
C GLU A 2 -10.43 7.15 7.89
N LEU A 3 -10.50 5.89 7.45
CA LEU A 3 -11.13 4.80 8.20
C LEU A 3 -10.40 4.42 9.51
N LEU A 4 -9.07 4.59 9.55
CA LEU A 4 -8.25 4.28 10.73
C LEU A 4 -8.06 5.51 11.64
N GLY A 5 -8.30 6.71 11.11
CA GLY A 5 -8.08 7.96 11.82
C GLY A 5 -6.61 8.36 11.91
N GLU A 6 -6.34 9.61 12.28
CA GLU A 6 -4.98 10.18 12.34
C GLU A 6 -4.10 9.55 13.45
N ASN A 7 -4.71 8.95 14.48
CA ASN A 7 -3.98 8.35 15.60
C ASN A 7 -3.34 6.98 15.26
N VAL A 8 -3.65 6.38 14.11
CA VAL A 8 -3.02 5.11 13.72
C VAL A 8 -1.52 5.27 13.49
N TRP A 9 -1.05 6.45 13.08
CA TRP A 9 0.36 6.70 12.82
C TRP A 9 1.24 6.47 14.05
N SER A 10 0.75 6.78 15.26
CA SER A 10 1.49 6.53 16.51
C SER A 10 1.61 5.05 16.87
N HIS A 11 0.81 4.19 16.23
CA HIS A 11 0.77 2.74 16.44
C HIS A 11 1.31 1.95 15.23
N ALA A 12 1.80 2.64 14.19
CA ALA A 12 2.29 2.03 12.98
C ALA A 12 3.83 1.93 12.94
N VAL A 13 4.31 0.90 12.25
CA VAL A 13 5.72 0.67 11.89
C VAL A 13 5.77 0.44 10.39
N VAL A 14 6.72 1.06 9.70
CA VAL A 14 6.97 0.81 8.28
C VAL A 14 7.83 -0.44 8.13
N LEU A 15 7.32 -1.46 7.44
CA LEU A 15 8.03 -2.70 7.20
C LEU A 15 8.57 -2.76 5.78
N PHE A 16 9.89 -2.90 5.63
CA PHE A 16 10.55 -3.09 4.34
C PHE A 16 10.83 -4.57 4.12
N THR A 17 10.13 -5.18 3.16
CA THR A 17 10.08 -6.64 2.95
C THR A 17 10.96 -7.15 1.80
N PHE A 18 11.60 -6.25 1.06
CA PHE A 18 12.56 -6.55 -0.01
C PHE A 18 13.97 -6.16 0.42
N GLY A 19 14.34 -6.50 1.67
CA GLY A 19 15.66 -6.20 2.21
C GLY A 19 16.80 -6.75 1.34
N ASP A 20 16.58 -7.83 0.61
CA ASP A 20 17.51 -8.47 -0.30
C ASP A 20 17.80 -7.64 -1.58
N TRP A 21 16.80 -6.94 -2.13
CA TRP A 21 17.00 -6.04 -3.29
C TRP A 21 17.87 -4.83 -2.98
N LEU A 22 17.90 -4.42 -1.71
CA LEU A 22 18.74 -3.33 -1.21
C LEU A 22 20.21 -3.74 -1.09
N GLY A 23 20.52 -5.04 -1.11
CA GLY A 23 21.87 -5.56 -0.88
C GLY A 23 22.46 -5.02 0.44
N ASP A 24 23.68 -4.50 0.36
CA ASP A 24 24.38 -3.89 1.51
C ASP A 24 23.99 -2.42 1.75
N MET A 25 23.06 -1.85 0.97
CA MET A 25 22.63 -0.47 1.16
C MET A 25 21.94 -0.33 2.53
N PRO A 26 22.37 0.64 3.37
CA PRO A 26 21.66 1.00 4.58
C PRO A 26 20.24 1.47 4.24
N ILE A 27 19.26 1.05 5.04
CA ILE A 27 17.85 1.39 4.78
C ILE A 27 17.61 2.91 4.86
N GLU A 28 18.39 3.61 5.67
CA GLU A 28 18.38 5.06 5.83
C GLU A 28 18.76 5.76 4.51
N GLN A 29 19.76 5.21 3.82
CA GLN A 29 20.21 5.73 2.53
C GLN A 29 19.13 5.52 1.46
N PHE A 30 18.47 4.36 1.47
CA PHE A 30 17.35 4.09 0.57
C PHE A 30 16.16 5.03 0.82
N ILE A 31 15.74 5.20 2.08
CA ILE A 31 14.69 6.15 2.45
C ILE A 31 15.06 7.56 1.98
N TYR A 32 16.36 7.92 2.06
CA TYR A 32 16.83 9.20 1.56
C TYR A 32 16.71 9.33 0.03
N SER A 33 16.95 8.27 -0.74
CA SER A 33 16.97 8.29 -2.21
C SER A 33 15.60 8.20 -2.88
N GLU A 34 14.62 7.50 -2.30
CA GLU A 34 13.28 7.26 -2.89
C GLU A 34 12.40 8.52 -3.00
N GLY A 35 12.78 9.61 -2.31
CA GLY A 35 12.13 10.90 -2.44
C GLY A 35 11.00 11.19 -1.43
N PRO A 36 10.27 12.30 -1.62
CA PRO A 36 9.37 12.85 -0.60
C PRO A 36 8.25 11.92 -0.10
N PRO A 37 7.58 11.10 -0.95
CA PRO A 37 6.47 10.26 -0.48
C PRO A 37 6.89 9.24 0.56
N LEU A 38 8.00 8.52 0.35
CA LEU A 38 8.48 7.52 1.31
C LEU A 38 8.94 8.19 2.61
N LYS A 39 9.70 9.29 2.50
CA LYS A 39 10.13 10.08 3.66
C LYS A 39 8.95 10.52 4.52
N TRP A 40 7.89 11.03 3.87
CA TRP A 40 6.68 11.46 4.56
C TRP A 40 6.02 10.33 5.35
N VAL A 41 5.91 9.12 4.79
CA VAL A 41 5.34 7.96 5.52
C VAL A 41 6.21 7.59 6.72
N VAL A 42 7.52 7.55 6.54
CA VAL A 42 8.46 7.20 7.61
C VAL A 42 8.45 8.25 8.74
N GLU A 43 8.37 9.53 8.38
CA GLU A 43 8.23 10.64 9.34
C GLU A 43 6.90 10.60 10.09
N LYS A 44 5.79 10.27 9.40
CA LYS A 44 4.48 10.06 10.05
C LYS A 44 4.54 8.93 11.08
N CYS A 45 5.30 7.88 10.79
CA CYS A 45 5.58 6.79 11.73
C CYS A 45 6.69 7.14 12.74
N ALA A 46 7.06 8.41 12.92
CA ALA A 46 8.14 8.87 13.81
C ALA A 46 9.42 8.04 13.69
N LEU A 47 9.83 7.78 12.44
CA LEU A 47 11.03 7.01 12.09
C LEU A 47 11.00 5.56 12.61
N ARG A 48 9.82 5.01 12.91
CA ARG A 48 9.65 3.59 13.20
C ARG A 48 9.61 2.80 11.89
N TYR A 49 10.72 2.19 11.55
CA TYR A 49 10.80 1.23 10.46
C TYR A 49 11.60 -0.01 10.85
N LEU A 50 11.34 -1.10 10.12
CA LEU A 50 12.07 -2.36 10.23
C LEU A 50 12.35 -2.90 8.83
N ARG A 51 13.55 -3.46 8.65
CA ARG A 51 13.92 -4.22 7.45
C ARG A 51 13.79 -5.71 7.76
N ILE A 52 13.12 -6.43 6.87
CA ILE A 52 13.04 -7.90 6.87
C ILE A 52 13.58 -8.43 5.54
N ASN A 53 14.42 -9.45 5.63
CA ASN A 53 14.92 -10.25 4.53
C ASN A 53 14.07 -11.53 4.41
N ASN A 54 13.11 -11.51 3.49
CA ASN A 54 12.19 -12.63 3.26
C ASN A 54 12.86 -13.88 2.64
N ASN A 55 14.09 -13.77 2.13
CA ASN A 55 14.85 -14.91 1.61
C ASN A 55 15.56 -15.69 2.71
N ASP A 56 15.93 -15.03 3.80
CA ASP A 56 16.53 -15.69 4.96
C ASP A 56 15.46 -16.18 5.94
N ARG A 57 14.82 -17.29 5.56
CA ARG A 57 13.75 -17.91 6.38
C ARG A 57 14.27 -18.60 7.63
N ALA A 58 15.58 -18.84 7.73
CA ALA A 58 16.20 -19.48 8.88
C ALA A 58 16.41 -18.48 10.03
N ASP A 59 16.57 -17.20 9.69
CA ASP A 59 16.73 -16.13 10.67
C ASP A 59 15.41 -15.73 11.34
N ILE A 60 15.06 -16.50 12.38
CA ILE A 60 13.90 -16.22 13.23
C ILE A 60 14.05 -14.92 14.05
N THR A 61 15.25 -14.33 14.14
CA THR A 61 15.49 -13.15 14.97
C THR A 61 14.80 -11.92 14.42
N GLN A 62 14.62 -11.83 13.09
CA GLN A 62 13.89 -10.73 12.45
C GLN A 62 12.42 -10.67 12.90
N VAL A 63 11.78 -11.83 13.03
CA VAL A 63 10.41 -11.93 13.54
C VAL A 63 10.37 -11.59 15.04
N ALA A 64 11.36 -12.03 15.81
CA ALA A 64 11.46 -11.69 17.23
C ALA A 64 11.57 -10.17 17.46
N ILE A 65 12.42 -9.48 16.68
CA ILE A 65 12.57 -8.02 16.73
C ILE A 65 11.27 -7.30 16.35
N LEU A 66 10.56 -7.80 15.33
CA LEU A 66 9.26 -7.25 14.94
C LEU A 66 8.24 -7.35 16.08
N LEU A 67 8.12 -8.54 16.70
CA LEU A 67 7.20 -8.76 17.82
C LEU A 67 7.57 -7.92 19.05
N GLU A 68 8.86 -7.79 19.34
CA GLU A 68 9.34 -6.92 20.42
C GLU A 68 8.97 -5.45 20.15
N ARG A 69 9.14 -4.97 18.91
CA ARG A 69 8.75 -3.62 18.52
C ARG A 69 7.23 -3.39 18.68
N ILE A 70 6.41 -4.36 18.29
CA ILE A 70 4.96 -4.30 18.46
C ILE A 70 4.60 -4.25 19.95
N LYS A 71 5.25 -5.07 20.77
CA LYS A 71 5.05 -5.06 22.22
C LYS A 71 5.40 -3.71 22.83
N GLN A 72 6.55 -3.13 22.48
CA GLN A 72 6.95 -1.80 22.95
C GLN A 72 5.90 -0.73 22.58
N LEU A 73 5.34 -0.79 21.37
CA LEU A 73 4.27 0.14 20.98
C LEU A 73 3.03 -0.04 21.84
N ALA A 74 2.61 -1.28 22.09
CA ALA A 74 1.47 -1.55 22.96
C ALA A 74 1.72 -1.09 24.40
N ASP A 75 2.93 -1.28 24.93
CA ASP A 75 3.30 -0.91 26.29
C ASP A 75 3.37 0.62 26.48
N HIS A 76 3.87 1.36 25.49
CA HIS A 76 4.05 2.81 25.57
C HIS A 76 2.83 3.62 25.14
N MET A 77 2.11 3.17 24.10
CA MET A 77 1.02 3.92 23.46
C MET A 77 -0.35 3.30 23.72
N GLY A 78 -0.40 2.09 24.27
CA GLY A 78 -1.61 1.28 24.38
C GLY A 78 -1.90 0.50 23.10
N VAL A 79 -2.97 -0.30 23.14
CA VAL A 79 -3.45 -1.03 21.97
C VAL A 79 -4.28 -0.10 21.11
N PHE A 80 -4.01 -0.07 19.80
CA PHE A 80 -4.82 0.68 18.85
C PHE A 80 -6.24 0.09 18.80
N GLN A 81 -7.24 0.95 19.02
CA GLN A 81 -8.65 0.58 18.98
C GLN A 81 -9.38 1.36 17.89
N LEU A 82 -10.18 0.66 17.10
CA LEU A 82 -11.16 1.26 16.18
C LEU A 82 -12.52 1.27 16.86
N SER A 83 -13.31 2.32 16.61
CA SER A 83 -14.72 2.30 16.97
C SER A 83 -15.45 1.25 16.15
N GLU A 84 -16.58 0.74 16.67
CA GLU A 84 -17.38 -0.27 15.98
C GLU A 84 -17.82 0.20 14.60
N GLU A 85 -18.23 1.48 14.48
CA GLU A 85 -18.64 2.07 13.19
C GLU A 85 -17.48 2.10 12.19
N ARG A 86 -16.27 2.44 12.64
CA ARG A 86 -15.07 2.44 11.78
C ARG A 86 -14.66 1.02 11.40
N HIS A 87 -14.78 0.07 12.32
CA HIS A 87 -14.52 -1.34 12.04
C HIS A 87 -15.44 -1.87 10.93
N GLU A 88 -16.75 -1.63 11.05
CA GLU A 88 -17.72 -2.00 10.03
C GLU A 88 -17.43 -1.33 8.68
N ALA A 89 -17.09 -0.05 8.69
CA ALA A 89 -16.73 0.68 7.48
C ALA A 89 -15.48 0.11 6.80
N VAL A 90 -14.44 -0.27 7.56
CA VAL A 90 -13.26 -0.97 7.03
C VAL A 90 -13.68 -2.30 6.40
N VAL A 91 -14.43 -3.14 7.11
CA VAL A 91 -14.88 -4.44 6.62
C VAL A 91 -15.69 -4.31 5.33
N HIS A 92 -16.62 -3.35 5.26
CA HIS A 92 -17.40 -3.07 4.05
C HIS A 92 -16.51 -2.62 2.89
N SER A 93 -15.54 -1.74 3.14
CA SER A 93 -14.62 -1.26 2.10
C SER A 93 -13.74 -2.39 1.53
N VAL A 94 -13.27 -3.31 2.38
CA VAL A 94 -12.48 -4.48 1.95
C VAL A 94 -13.35 -5.40 1.09
N LYS A 95 -14.56 -5.73 1.56
CA LYS A 95 -15.52 -6.57 0.81
C LYS A 95 -15.88 -5.95 -0.54
N ALA A 96 -16.16 -4.66 -0.60
CA ALA A 96 -16.49 -3.96 -1.84
C ALA A 96 -15.33 -4.02 -2.85
N ARG A 97 -14.09 -3.87 -2.37
CA ARG A 97 -12.89 -3.99 -3.20
C ARG A 97 -12.66 -5.41 -3.70
N GLU A 98 -12.87 -6.42 -2.85
CA GLU A 98 -12.83 -7.84 -3.27
C GLU A 98 -13.88 -8.13 -4.34
N MET A 99 -15.12 -7.68 -4.16
CA MET A 99 -16.18 -7.82 -5.15
C MET A 99 -15.82 -7.13 -6.48
N ALA A 100 -15.21 -5.93 -6.43
CA ALA A 100 -14.78 -5.23 -7.64
C ALA A 100 -13.68 -6.00 -8.40
N ILE A 101 -12.73 -6.60 -7.69
CA ILE A 101 -11.68 -7.45 -8.28
C ILE A 101 -12.31 -8.70 -8.91
N GLN A 102 -13.22 -9.38 -8.21
CA GLN A 102 -13.92 -10.56 -8.71
C GLN A 102 -14.79 -10.22 -9.93
N GLN A 103 -15.46 -9.08 -9.91
CA GLN A 103 -16.27 -8.62 -11.03
C GLN A 103 -15.37 -8.34 -12.24
N GLN A 104 -14.24 -7.63 -12.09
CA GLN A 104 -13.28 -7.43 -13.18
C GLN A 104 -12.74 -8.74 -13.76
N GLN A 105 -12.47 -9.74 -12.92
CA GLN A 105 -12.09 -11.08 -13.36
C GLN A 105 -13.23 -11.78 -14.10
N ALA A 106 -14.48 -11.64 -13.65
CA ALA A 106 -15.66 -12.17 -14.34
C ALA A 106 -15.90 -11.49 -15.70
N TRP A 107 -15.70 -10.17 -15.81
CA TRP A 107 -15.74 -9.43 -17.09
C TRP A 107 -14.60 -9.85 -18.02
N GLY A 108 -13.41 -10.15 -17.48
CA GLY A 108 -12.24 -10.59 -18.25
C GLY A 108 -12.35 -12.00 -18.83
N VAL A 109 -13.26 -12.84 -18.34
CA VAL A 109 -13.45 -14.23 -18.79
C VAL A 109 -14.69 -14.37 -19.70
N GLY A 110 -15.53 -13.34 -19.85
CA GLY A 110 -16.85 -13.45 -20.48
C GLY A 110 -17.25 -12.41 -21.52
N GLY A 111 -16.33 -11.66 -22.13
CA GLY A 111 -16.68 -10.54 -23.03
C GLY A 111 -15.88 -10.48 -24.33
N GLN A 112 -16.40 -11.11 -25.37
CA GLN A 112 -16.07 -10.76 -26.76
C GLN A 112 -16.54 -9.31 -26.99
N TRP A 113 -15.63 -8.43 -27.44
CA TRP A 113 -15.85 -6.98 -27.59
C TRP A 113 -17.19 -6.64 -28.27
N GLY A 114 -18.22 -6.41 -27.47
CA GLY A 114 -19.50 -5.88 -27.91
C GLY A 114 -19.33 -4.38 -28.15
N ALA A 115 -19.37 -3.99 -29.41
CA ALA A 115 -19.25 -2.61 -29.89
C ALA A 115 -20.11 -1.62 -29.08
N GLN A 116 -19.52 -0.52 -28.61
CA GLN A 116 -20.27 0.67 -28.23
C GLN A 116 -20.72 1.42 -29.49
N PRO A 117 -21.97 1.91 -29.57
CA PRO A 117 -22.41 2.71 -30.71
C PRO A 117 -21.77 4.10 -30.66
N VAL A 118 -20.97 4.42 -31.68
CA VAL A 118 -20.41 5.75 -31.89
C VAL A 118 -21.52 6.76 -32.21
N GLN A 119 -21.77 7.70 -31.30
CA GLN A 119 -22.48 8.93 -31.66
C GLN A 119 -21.47 9.99 -32.12
N ARG A 120 -21.49 10.26 -33.42
CA ARG A 120 -20.76 11.36 -34.06
C ARG A 120 -21.46 12.69 -33.78
N SER A 121 -20.80 13.60 -33.08
CA SER A 121 -20.67 15.02 -33.48
C SER A 121 -19.91 15.81 -32.41
N GLY A 122 -18.84 16.52 -32.77
CA GLY A 122 -18.22 17.50 -31.89
C GLY A 122 -16.71 17.58 -32.05
N SER A 123 -16.19 18.79 -32.27
CA SER A 123 -14.85 19.10 -32.73
C SER A 123 -13.71 18.74 -31.77
N MET A 124 -12.60 18.41 -32.40
CA MET A 124 -11.28 18.08 -31.87
C MET A 124 -10.75 19.10 -30.84
N SER A 125 -10.71 18.71 -29.57
CA SER A 125 -9.83 19.28 -28.56
C SER A 125 -8.99 18.15 -27.97
N ARG A 126 -7.68 18.13 -28.25
CA ARG A 126 -6.76 17.18 -27.65
C ARG A 126 -6.46 17.64 -26.23
N ILE A 127 -6.81 16.77 -25.29
CA ILE A 127 -6.48 16.82 -23.87
C ILE A 127 -4.94 16.81 -23.73
N PRO A 128 -4.33 17.64 -22.87
CA PRO A 128 -2.88 17.67 -22.67
C PRO A 128 -2.34 16.36 -22.05
N PRO A 129 -1.12 15.93 -22.38
CA PRO A 129 -0.52 14.73 -21.82
C PRO A 129 0.07 15.06 -20.44
N SER A 130 -0.76 15.00 -19.41
CA SER A 130 -0.30 14.80 -18.04
C SER A 130 -1.22 13.77 -17.41
N SER A 131 -0.97 12.51 -17.74
CA SER A 131 -1.64 11.36 -17.17
C SER A 131 -0.64 10.22 -17.23
N GLU A 132 -0.16 9.82 -16.07
CA GLU A 132 0.84 8.78 -15.77
C GLU A 132 0.42 7.36 -16.16
N PHE A 133 -0.45 7.20 -17.16
CA PHE A 133 -0.81 5.90 -17.71
C PHE A 133 -0.07 5.66 -19.02
N ALA A 134 1.25 5.72 -18.93
CA ALA A 134 2.17 5.14 -19.89
C ALA A 134 2.94 4.02 -19.19
N PHE A 135 2.29 2.89 -18.94
CA PHE A 135 3.01 1.64 -18.78
C PHE A 135 2.71 0.73 -19.97
N ILE A 136 3.75 0.66 -20.78
CA ILE A 136 4.00 -0.22 -21.90
C ILE A 136 3.79 -1.67 -21.47
N ILE A 137 2.91 -2.38 -22.18
CA ILE A 137 3.07 -3.81 -22.40
C ILE A 137 3.46 -3.94 -23.87
N LEU A 138 4.72 -4.28 -24.11
CA LEU A 138 5.17 -4.94 -25.33
C LEU A 138 5.77 -6.29 -24.93
N PRO A 139 5.61 -7.31 -25.79
CA PRO A 139 5.73 -8.74 -25.46
C PRO A 139 7.16 -9.20 -25.13
#